data_AF-L1LCD9-F1
#
_entry.id   AF-L1LCD9-F1
#
_cell.length_a   1.000
_cell.length_b   1.000
_cell.length_c   1.000
_cell.angle_alpha   90.00
_cell.angle_beta   90.00
_cell.angle_gamma   90.00
#
_symmetry.space_group_name_H-M   'P 1'
#
loop_
_entity.id
_entity.type
_entity.pdbx_description
1 polymer ?
#
loop_
_entity_poly.entity_id
_entity_poly.type
_entity_poly.pdbx_seq_one_letter_code
_entity_poly.pdbx_strand_id
1 'polypeptide(L)'
;MTLCQSLIPMLQSKGILYFRQFLGRTSAIERSTIKCARFIMTPSFSSKHYRSYTSKSNVCDKTCLKLQETLKDVNIHELFPIKELSMYYADEYDEELFLEIHKELLSLYYDSYMKILNTTDSSLKILKSRLNEMHLSLFSGNMHKMSECSKIILQVRSGVGGEESAMFASELFKMYENISHDRGFNFVKHNSSTAEITGGTEFFKYEFGVHRVQRIPTNCKRIQTSSAVVLVVPHFDIENVKLKNSDLSIETMRSTGPGGQSVNKSETAVRVLHVPTGITISVQDTSSQIDNKALAIELISQKIREKQLKELEMLRSEIRSSQVKTGDRSEKIRTLNFIHDTIIDHRCKVTLNGIESFLDYGNGIEKIHQSLSDMDETTIVKFMIDNIGPVVEYYKLKHRHK
;
A
#
# COMPACT_ATOMS: atom_id res chain seq x y z
N MET A 1 10.02 -11.30 18.20
CA MET A 1 10.19 -9.98 18.86
C MET A 1 11.26 -9.11 18.19
N THR A 2 12.36 -9.67 17.67
CA THR A 2 13.44 -8.92 16.99
C THR A 2 13.09 -8.40 15.60
N LEU A 3 12.20 -9.08 14.86
CA LEU A 3 11.66 -8.59 13.56
C LEU A 3 10.76 -7.35 13.70
N CYS A 4 10.06 -7.17 14.84
CA CYS A 4 9.18 -6.02 15.04
C CYS A 4 9.96 -4.72 15.29
N GLN A 5 11.18 -4.78 15.83
CA GLN A 5 11.97 -3.58 16.14
C GLN A 5 12.70 -2.99 14.93
N SER A 6 12.98 -3.78 13.89
CA SER A 6 13.57 -3.28 12.63
C SER A 6 12.53 -2.72 11.65
N LEU A 7 11.26 -3.10 11.79
CA LEU A 7 10.14 -2.63 10.95
C LEU A 7 9.63 -1.23 11.35
N ILE A 8 9.71 -0.87 12.64
CA ILE A 8 9.17 0.39 13.16
C ILE A 8 9.88 1.65 12.59
N PRO A 9 11.22 1.74 12.52
CA PRO A 9 11.89 2.89 11.92
C PRO A 9 11.64 3.01 10.41
N MET A 10 11.47 1.86 9.73
CA MET A 10 11.17 1.80 8.30
C MET A 10 9.75 2.30 8.01
N LEU A 11 8.77 1.91 8.82
CA LEU A 11 7.39 2.41 8.77
C LEU A 11 7.29 3.90 9.15
N GLN A 12 8.08 4.37 10.11
CA GLN A 12 8.15 5.78 10.51
C GLN A 12 8.72 6.68 9.40
N SER A 13 9.80 6.27 8.72
CA SER A 13 10.34 7.03 7.60
C SER A 13 9.43 7.05 6.36
N LYS A 14 8.66 5.97 6.15
CA LYS A 14 7.78 5.78 4.99
C LYS A 14 6.39 6.39 5.13
N GLY A 15 5.80 6.37 6.33
CA GLY A 15 4.56 7.09 6.62
C GLY A 15 4.71 8.60 6.39
N ILE A 16 5.91 9.14 6.67
CA ILE A 16 6.30 10.53 6.38
C ILE A 16 6.47 10.77 4.87
N LEU A 17 6.98 9.79 4.11
CA LEU A 17 7.20 9.87 2.67
C LEU A 17 5.88 9.83 1.88
N TYR A 18 4.96 8.96 2.28
CA TYR A 18 3.61 8.86 1.72
C TYR A 18 2.82 10.16 1.93
N PHE A 19 2.91 10.73 3.15
CA PHE A 19 2.32 12.02 3.46
C PHE A 19 2.98 13.20 2.73
N ARG A 20 4.30 13.18 2.54
CA ARG A 20 5.03 14.21 1.78
C ARG A 20 4.77 14.16 0.28
N GLN A 21 4.56 12.98 -0.30
CA GLN A 21 4.13 12.85 -1.70
C GLN A 21 2.69 13.35 -1.88
N PHE A 22 1.81 13.10 -0.90
CA PHE A 22 0.44 13.59 -0.89
C PHE A 22 0.37 15.12 -0.75
N LEU A 23 1.14 15.70 0.18
CA LEU A 23 1.33 17.15 0.32
C LEU A 23 2.21 17.77 -0.79
N GLY A 24 2.87 16.95 -1.61
CA GLY A 24 3.66 17.40 -2.75
C GLY A 24 2.82 17.77 -3.97
N ARG A 25 1.55 17.32 -4.01
CA ARG A 25 0.57 17.68 -5.05
C ARG A 25 -0.23 18.94 -4.71
N THR A 26 -0.18 19.43 -3.47
CA THR A 26 -0.68 20.76 -3.11
C THR A 26 0.45 21.77 -3.27
N SER A 27 0.38 22.53 -4.36
CA SER A 27 1.39 23.51 -4.77
C SER A 27 1.71 24.53 -3.67
N ALA A 28 2.88 25.16 -3.79
CA ALA A 28 3.58 26.01 -2.81
C ALA A 28 2.83 27.28 -2.29
N ILE A 29 1.52 27.41 -2.52
CA ILE A 29 0.69 28.56 -2.13
C ILE A 29 0.15 28.41 -0.69
N GLU A 30 -0.02 27.18 -0.18
CA GLU A 30 -0.67 26.93 1.13
C GLU A 30 0.31 26.81 2.32
N ARG A 31 1.62 26.88 2.10
CA ARG A 31 2.58 26.90 3.23
C ARG A 31 2.58 28.22 4.01
N SER A 32 1.88 29.24 3.50
CA SER A 32 1.72 30.54 4.15
C SER A 32 0.50 30.61 5.08
N THR A 33 -0.53 29.79 4.88
CA THR A 33 -1.77 29.79 5.66
C THR A 33 -1.67 29.04 6.99
N ILE A 34 -0.70 28.13 7.14
CA ILE A 34 -0.46 27.38 8.39
C ILE A 34 0.13 28.28 9.51
N LYS A 35 0.57 29.51 9.21
CA LYS A 35 0.98 30.49 10.23
C LYS A 35 -0.17 31.28 10.88
N CYS A 36 -1.42 31.11 10.41
CA CYS A 36 -2.55 31.95 10.85
C CYS A 36 -3.51 31.29 11.85
N ALA A 37 -3.16 30.17 12.48
CA ALA A 37 -3.94 29.58 13.58
C ALA A 37 -3.91 30.41 14.90
N ARG A 38 -3.62 31.72 14.82
CA ARG A 38 -3.51 32.62 15.97
C ARG A 38 -4.46 33.82 15.95
N PHE A 39 -5.41 33.88 15.03
CA PHE A 39 -6.47 34.90 15.09
C PHE A 39 -7.87 34.28 15.10
N ILE A 40 -8.45 34.40 16.28
CA ILE A 40 -9.84 34.19 16.66
C ILE A 40 -10.80 34.91 15.70
N MET A 41 -11.86 34.19 15.31
CA MET A 41 -13.21 34.63 14.95
C MET A 41 -13.40 36.03 14.32
N THR A 42 -13.92 36.07 13.10
CA THR A 42 -15.11 36.88 12.77
C THR A 42 -15.92 36.21 11.66
N PRO A 43 -17.27 36.37 11.66
CA PRO A 43 -18.18 35.61 10.83
C PRO A 43 -18.43 36.33 9.51
N SER A 44 -18.11 35.71 8.38
CA SER A 44 -18.59 36.18 7.07
C SER A 44 -18.64 35.06 6.05
N PHE A 45 -19.36 33.99 6.35
CA PHE A 45 -20.05 33.25 5.29
C PHE A 45 -21.48 33.77 5.24
N SER A 46 -21.72 34.64 4.27
CA SER A 46 -23.01 35.29 4.06
C SER A 46 -24.08 34.23 3.81
N SER A 47 -25.09 34.24 4.66
CA SER A 47 -26.31 33.42 4.67
C SER A 47 -27.27 33.70 3.50
N LYS A 48 -26.77 33.80 2.27
CA LYS A 48 -27.58 34.10 1.09
C LYS A 48 -27.10 33.32 -0.12
N HIS A 49 -27.54 32.06 -0.21
CA HIS A 49 -28.10 31.42 -1.41
C HIS A 49 -27.92 29.90 -1.42
N TYR A 50 -28.56 29.18 -0.50
CA TYR A 50 -29.01 27.80 -0.81
C TYR A 50 -30.39 27.61 -0.16
N ARG A 51 -31.41 28.15 -0.84
CA ARG A 51 -32.80 27.76 -0.61
C ARG A 51 -33.06 26.49 -1.42
N SER A 52 -33.71 25.54 -0.76
CA SER A 52 -34.43 24.36 -1.29
C SER A 52 -33.62 23.26 -1.97
N TYR A 53 -33.09 22.34 -1.16
CA TYR A 53 -33.13 20.90 -1.45
C TYR A 53 -33.56 20.13 -0.19
N THR A 54 -34.82 20.30 0.20
CA THR A 54 -35.47 19.36 1.12
C THR A 54 -35.93 18.14 0.33
N SER A 55 -35.08 17.11 0.22
CA SER A 55 -35.57 15.73 0.16
C SER A 55 -34.48 14.70 0.45
N LYS A 56 -34.63 14.04 1.60
CA LYS A 56 -34.41 12.59 1.80
C LYS A 56 -32.98 12.04 1.56
N SER A 57 -32.19 11.96 2.62
CA SER A 57 -32.11 10.73 3.44
C SER A 57 -31.35 10.99 4.74
N ASN A 58 -31.90 10.47 5.85
CA ASN A 58 -31.32 10.51 7.19
C ASN A 58 -30.09 9.60 7.25
N VAL A 59 -28.94 10.08 6.80
CA VAL A 59 -27.65 9.44 7.08
C VAL A 59 -26.73 10.48 7.72
N CYS A 60 -27.17 10.99 8.87
CA CYS A 60 -26.21 11.41 9.89
C CYS A 60 -25.48 10.11 10.27
N ASP A 61 -24.32 9.88 9.65
CA ASP A 61 -23.61 8.60 9.65
C ASP A 61 -23.42 8.17 11.12
N LYS A 62 -23.83 6.95 11.51
CA LYS A 62 -23.78 6.48 12.93
C LYS A 62 -22.38 6.66 13.56
N THR A 63 -21.36 6.66 12.73
CA THR A 63 -19.96 6.94 13.03
C THR A 63 -19.74 8.37 13.56
N CYS A 64 -20.46 9.36 13.05
CA CYS A 64 -20.33 10.76 13.45
C CYS A 64 -20.96 11.03 14.82
N LEU A 65 -22.13 10.43 15.08
CA LEU A 65 -22.75 10.47 16.41
C LEU A 65 -21.84 9.82 17.46
N LYS A 66 -21.21 8.69 17.12
CA LYS A 66 -20.22 8.01 17.95
C LYS A 66 -18.97 8.88 18.18
N LEU A 67 -18.48 9.57 17.15
CA LEU A 67 -17.36 10.49 17.28
C LEU A 67 -17.71 11.67 18.20
N GLN A 68 -18.86 12.30 18.00
CA GLN A 68 -19.36 13.35 18.87
C GLN A 68 -19.45 12.85 20.32
N GLU A 69 -20.01 11.67 20.56
CA GLU A 69 -20.05 11.04 21.89
C GLU A 69 -18.66 10.85 22.51
N THR A 70 -17.69 10.34 21.76
CA THR A 70 -16.32 10.19 22.28
C THR A 70 -15.63 11.52 22.60
N LEU A 71 -16.04 12.60 21.94
CA LEU A 71 -15.48 13.96 22.10
C LEU A 71 -16.32 14.86 23.02
N LYS A 72 -17.50 14.44 23.50
CA LYS A 72 -18.39 15.21 24.39
C LYS A 72 -17.64 15.69 25.65
N ASP A 73 -16.94 14.78 26.31
CA ASP A 73 -16.25 15.01 27.59
C ASP A 73 -14.80 15.51 27.42
N VAL A 74 -14.38 15.80 26.19
CA VAL A 74 -13.01 16.17 25.87
C VAL A 74 -12.94 17.68 25.67
N ASN A 75 -12.56 18.41 26.71
CA ASN A 75 -12.33 19.86 26.65
C ASN A 75 -10.83 20.14 26.51
N ILE A 76 -10.25 19.62 25.44
CA ILE A 76 -8.80 19.68 25.19
C ILE A 76 -8.58 20.58 23.97
N HIS A 77 -7.88 21.71 24.14
CA HIS A 77 -7.57 22.64 23.05
C HIS A 77 -6.96 21.95 21.83
N GLU A 78 -6.18 20.88 22.05
CA GLU A 78 -5.52 20.09 20.98
C GLU A 78 -6.49 19.20 20.17
N LEU A 79 -7.69 18.92 20.68
CA LEU A 79 -8.75 18.14 20.00
C LEU A 79 -9.97 18.99 19.61
N PHE A 80 -9.97 20.27 19.97
CA PHE A 80 -11.04 21.22 19.63
C PHE A 80 -11.31 21.31 18.12
N PRO A 81 -10.30 21.38 17.24
CA PRO A 81 -10.55 21.43 15.79
C PRO A 81 -11.29 20.19 15.26
N ILE A 82 -10.94 18.99 15.76
CA ILE A 82 -11.61 17.73 15.38
C ILE A 82 -13.06 17.73 15.87
N LYS A 83 -13.29 18.23 17.10
CA LYS A 83 -14.64 18.34 17.68
C LYS A 83 -15.51 19.32 16.90
N GLU A 84 -14.98 20.48 16.53
CA GLU A 84 -15.70 21.50 15.77
C GLU A 84 -16.07 21.00 14.37
N LEU A 85 -15.11 20.42 13.63
CA LEU A 85 -15.38 19.84 12.31
C LEU A 85 -16.38 18.68 12.36
N SER A 86 -16.37 17.87 13.43
CA SER A 86 -17.35 16.80 13.61
C SER A 86 -18.78 17.29 13.84
N MET A 87 -18.96 18.53 14.29
CA MET A 87 -20.29 19.15 14.42
C MET A 87 -20.80 19.60 13.06
N TYR A 88 -19.94 20.25 12.25
CA TYR A 88 -20.28 20.62 10.87
C TYR A 88 -20.63 19.42 10.00
N TYR A 89 -19.93 18.29 10.21
CA TYR A 89 -20.21 17.03 9.53
C TYR A 89 -21.65 16.52 9.76
N ALA A 90 -22.29 16.88 10.88
CA ALA A 90 -23.62 16.39 11.23
C ALA A 90 -24.77 17.20 10.62
N ASP A 91 -24.54 18.48 10.29
CA ASP A 91 -25.63 19.45 10.13
C ASP A 91 -26.01 19.83 8.69
N GLU A 92 -25.25 19.53 7.64
CA GLU A 92 -25.66 19.80 6.25
C GLU A 92 -24.96 18.88 5.23
N TYR A 93 -25.70 18.40 4.22
CA TYR A 93 -25.23 17.43 3.22
C TYR A 93 -24.95 18.12 1.89
N ASP A 94 -23.72 18.60 1.72
CA ASP A 94 -23.13 18.96 0.42
C ASP A 94 -21.95 18.01 0.17
N GLU A 95 -21.96 17.28 -0.95
CA GLU A 95 -20.95 16.25 -1.25
C GLU A 95 -19.54 16.83 -1.39
N GLU A 96 -19.41 18.05 -1.92
CA GLU A 96 -18.11 18.72 -2.05
C GLU A 96 -17.57 19.17 -0.70
N LEU A 97 -18.41 19.83 0.11
CA LEU A 97 -18.07 20.25 1.47
C LEU A 97 -17.75 19.03 2.36
N PHE A 98 -18.48 17.94 2.19
CA PHE A 98 -18.24 16.68 2.87
C PHE A 98 -16.82 16.20 2.60
N LEU A 99 -16.38 16.14 1.34
CA LEU A 99 -15.03 15.67 0.99
C LEU A 99 -13.92 16.56 1.58
N GLU A 100 -14.12 17.88 1.63
CA GLU A 100 -13.17 18.81 2.24
C GLU A 100 -13.04 18.58 3.76
N ILE A 101 -14.16 18.44 4.46
CA ILE A 101 -14.16 18.17 5.91
C ILE A 101 -13.48 16.82 6.21
N HIS A 102 -13.63 15.80 5.34
CA HIS A 102 -12.91 14.52 5.50
C HIS A 102 -11.41 14.69 5.48
N LYS A 103 -10.91 15.44 4.50
CA LYS A 103 -9.47 15.66 4.32
C LYS A 103 -8.89 16.38 5.52
N GLU A 104 -9.60 17.37 6.06
CA GLU A 104 -9.17 18.11 7.22
C GLU A 104 -9.19 17.25 8.51
N LEU A 105 -10.25 16.46 8.73
CA LEU A 105 -10.34 15.51 9.83
C LEU A 105 -9.20 14.48 9.78
N LEU A 106 -8.89 13.97 8.58
CA LEU A 106 -7.80 13.02 8.37
C LEU A 106 -6.45 13.64 8.76
N SER A 107 -6.18 14.86 8.28
CA SER A 107 -4.94 15.59 8.59
C SER A 107 -4.76 15.78 10.10
N LEU A 108 -5.80 16.25 10.78
CA LEU A 108 -5.76 16.50 12.22
C LEU A 108 -5.58 15.21 13.03
N TYR A 109 -6.22 14.12 12.61
CA TYR A 109 -6.01 12.81 13.23
C TYR A 109 -4.56 12.37 13.08
N TYR A 110 -3.98 12.46 11.88
CA TYR A 110 -2.60 12.02 11.66
C TYR A 110 -1.58 12.86 12.43
N ASP A 111 -1.77 14.17 12.49
CA ASP A 111 -0.93 15.05 13.31
C ASP A 111 -0.97 14.62 14.79
N SER A 112 -2.15 14.27 15.29
CA SER A 112 -2.32 13.77 16.65
C SER A 112 -1.62 12.42 16.84
N TYR A 113 -1.75 11.51 15.87
CA TYR A 113 -1.13 10.19 15.89
C TYR A 113 0.41 10.28 15.90
N MET A 114 0.99 11.09 15.02
CA MET A 114 2.44 11.29 14.94
C MET A 114 3.01 11.90 16.23
N LYS A 115 2.29 12.82 16.88
CA LYS A 115 2.67 13.36 18.19
C LYS A 115 2.73 12.26 19.26
N ILE A 116 1.75 11.35 19.27
CA ILE A 116 1.69 10.25 20.24
C ILE A 116 2.87 9.28 20.05
N LEU A 117 3.19 8.94 18.80
CA LEU A 117 4.31 8.05 18.48
C LEU A 117 5.67 8.63 18.88
N ASN A 118 5.87 9.93 18.65
CA ASN A 118 7.14 10.60 18.91
C ASN A 118 7.37 10.92 20.40
N THR A 119 6.35 10.76 21.25
CA THR A 119 6.48 10.98 22.69
C THR A 119 7.40 9.91 23.30
N THR A 120 8.28 10.24 24.25
CA THR A 120 9.23 9.29 24.88
C THR A 120 8.72 8.62 26.16
N ASP A 121 7.55 9.01 26.66
CA ASP A 121 7.06 8.55 27.97
C ASP A 121 6.83 7.03 28.03
N SER A 122 7.32 6.44 29.13
CA SER A 122 7.24 5.00 29.42
C SER A 122 5.85 4.56 29.87
N SER A 123 5.08 5.44 30.52
CA SER A 123 3.69 5.20 30.94
C SER A 123 2.74 4.95 29.77
N LEU A 124 3.08 5.45 28.57
CA LEU A 124 2.26 5.35 27.37
C LEU A 124 2.62 4.15 26.47
N LYS A 125 3.49 3.24 26.94
CA LYS A 125 3.98 2.12 26.13
C LYS A 125 2.84 1.19 25.63
N ILE A 126 1.87 0.90 26.49
CA ILE A 126 0.70 0.05 26.17
C ILE A 126 -0.22 0.73 25.15
N LEU A 127 -0.43 2.04 25.31
CA LEU A 127 -1.28 2.81 24.41
C LEU A 127 -0.65 2.94 23.02
N LYS A 128 0.68 3.14 22.96
CA LYS A 128 1.45 3.11 21.71
C LYS A 128 1.40 1.76 21.01
N SER A 129 1.54 0.64 21.73
CA SER A 129 1.47 -0.68 21.11
C SER A 129 0.09 -0.94 20.51
N ARG A 130 -0.99 -0.60 21.23
CA ARG A 130 -2.36 -0.72 20.74
C ARG A 130 -2.63 0.16 19.52
N LEU A 131 -2.17 1.42 19.55
CA LEU A 131 -2.26 2.32 18.40
C LEU A 131 -1.49 1.80 17.19
N ASN A 132 -0.31 1.22 17.40
CA ASN A 132 0.47 0.60 16.33
C ASN A 132 -0.20 -0.62 15.73
N GLU A 133 -0.75 -1.51 16.56
CA GLU A 133 -1.50 -2.69 16.08
C GLU A 133 -2.72 -2.29 15.25
N MET A 134 -3.45 -1.27 15.69
CA MET A 134 -4.59 -0.70 14.99
C MET A 134 -4.22 -0.01 13.68
N HIS A 135 -3.10 0.71 13.66
CA HIS A 135 -2.57 1.28 12.42
C HIS A 135 -2.10 0.15 11.49
N LEU A 136 -1.46 -0.89 11.99
CA LEU A 136 -1.07 -2.04 11.18
C LEU A 136 -2.28 -2.79 10.62
N SER A 137 -3.40 -2.86 11.34
CA SER A 137 -4.62 -3.49 10.83
C SER A 137 -5.26 -2.68 9.69
N LEU A 138 -5.23 -1.35 9.74
CA LEU A 138 -5.61 -0.46 8.63
C LEU A 138 -4.83 -0.76 7.36
N PHE A 139 -3.50 -0.81 7.47
CA PHE A 139 -2.59 -0.93 6.33
C PHE A 139 -2.26 -2.40 5.97
N SER A 140 -2.89 -3.37 6.63
CA SER A 140 -2.69 -4.80 6.35
C SER A 140 -3.26 -5.24 5.00
N GLY A 141 -4.16 -4.43 4.41
CA GLY A 141 -4.72 -4.65 3.08
C GLY A 141 -3.66 -4.58 1.97
N ASN A 142 -3.75 -5.49 1.00
CA ASN A 142 -2.75 -5.63 -0.06
C ASN A 142 -2.60 -4.38 -0.95
N MET A 143 -3.61 -3.51 -1.00
CA MET A 143 -3.57 -2.25 -1.74
C MET A 143 -2.57 -1.24 -1.16
N HIS A 144 -2.38 -1.22 0.17
CA HIS A 144 -1.42 -0.30 0.79
C HIS A 144 0.03 -0.78 0.67
N LYS A 145 0.26 -2.10 0.75
CA LYS A 145 1.61 -2.68 0.54
C LYS A 145 2.17 -2.36 -0.84
N MET A 146 1.32 -2.26 -1.86
CA MET A 146 1.75 -1.93 -3.23
C MET A 146 2.28 -0.52 -3.35
N SER A 147 1.66 0.44 -2.66
CA SER A 147 1.91 1.87 -2.88
C SER A 147 3.29 2.34 -2.37
N GLU A 148 4.00 1.50 -1.61
CA GLU A 148 5.37 1.78 -1.14
C GLU A 148 6.47 1.43 -2.14
N CYS A 149 6.15 0.76 -3.25
CA CYS A 149 7.15 0.33 -4.23
C CYS A 149 7.22 1.31 -5.40
N SER A 150 8.42 1.69 -5.81
CA SER A 150 8.63 2.48 -7.03
C SER A 150 8.48 1.65 -8.30
N LYS A 151 8.60 0.33 -8.19
CA LYS A 151 8.55 -0.63 -9.30
C LYS A 151 7.46 -1.66 -9.09
N ILE A 152 6.78 -2.01 -10.19
CA ILE A 152 5.77 -3.06 -10.25
C ILE A 152 6.01 -3.98 -11.45
N ILE A 153 5.54 -5.21 -11.34
CA ILE A 153 5.36 -6.13 -12.45
C ILE A 153 3.87 -6.14 -12.78
N LEU A 154 3.54 -5.67 -13.98
CA LEU A 154 2.23 -5.80 -14.58
C LEU A 154 2.17 -7.13 -15.35
N GLN A 155 1.17 -7.95 -15.06
CA GLN A 155 0.92 -9.18 -15.80
C GLN A 155 -0.54 -9.26 -16.22
N VAL A 156 -0.79 -9.43 -17.52
CA VAL A 156 -2.14 -9.55 -18.08
C VAL A 156 -2.33 -10.96 -18.64
N ARG A 157 -3.30 -11.70 -18.12
CA ARG A 157 -3.60 -13.08 -18.50
C ARG A 157 -4.98 -13.17 -19.15
N SER A 158 -5.15 -14.10 -20.07
CA SER A 158 -6.48 -14.47 -20.56
C SER A 158 -7.27 -15.17 -19.45
N GLY A 159 -8.55 -14.84 -19.34
CA GLY A 159 -9.51 -15.56 -18.50
C GLY A 159 -10.45 -16.40 -19.37
N VAL A 160 -11.70 -16.54 -18.93
CA VAL A 160 -12.75 -17.27 -19.65
C VAL A 160 -13.05 -16.59 -20.99
N GLY A 161 -13.02 -17.32 -22.10
CA GLY A 161 -13.29 -16.78 -23.44
C GLY A 161 -12.43 -17.34 -24.57
N GLY A 162 -11.45 -18.20 -24.26
CA GLY A 162 -10.61 -18.85 -25.25
C GLY A 162 -9.73 -17.87 -26.04
N GLU A 163 -9.78 -17.94 -27.36
CA GLU A 163 -8.99 -17.08 -28.24
C GLU A 163 -9.37 -15.59 -28.12
N GLU A 164 -10.66 -15.30 -27.90
CA GLU A 164 -11.14 -13.93 -27.70
C GLU A 164 -10.60 -13.33 -26.40
N SER A 165 -10.53 -14.11 -25.31
CA SER A 165 -9.94 -13.58 -24.07
C SER A 165 -8.44 -13.34 -24.19
N ALA A 166 -7.74 -14.09 -25.07
CA ALA A 166 -6.33 -13.83 -25.38
C ALA A 166 -6.14 -12.55 -26.20
N MET A 167 -7.00 -12.30 -27.20
CA MET A 167 -7.00 -11.03 -27.95
C MET A 167 -7.29 -9.84 -27.04
N PHE A 168 -8.32 -9.94 -26.19
CA PHE A 168 -8.66 -8.89 -25.24
C PHE A 168 -7.55 -8.64 -24.20
N ALA A 169 -6.89 -9.68 -23.70
CA ALA A 169 -5.74 -9.52 -22.82
C ALA A 169 -4.57 -8.77 -23.50
N SER A 170 -4.33 -9.03 -24.79
CA SER A 170 -3.33 -8.33 -25.59
C SER A 170 -3.68 -6.85 -25.80
N GLU A 171 -4.96 -6.55 -26.06
CA GLU A 171 -5.47 -5.17 -26.18
C GLU A 171 -5.26 -4.38 -24.88
N LEU A 172 -5.64 -4.96 -23.73
CA LEU A 172 -5.39 -4.34 -22.43
C LEU A 172 -3.89 -4.13 -22.15
N PHE A 173 -3.05 -5.09 -22.50
CA PHE A 173 -1.61 -4.93 -22.33
C PHE A 173 -1.04 -3.77 -23.15
N LYS A 174 -1.48 -3.62 -24.41
CA LYS A 174 -1.11 -2.49 -25.26
C LYS A 174 -1.63 -1.16 -24.74
N MET A 175 -2.88 -1.14 -24.24
CA MET A 175 -3.45 0.04 -23.59
C MET A 175 -2.54 0.52 -22.43
N TYR A 176 -2.11 -0.39 -21.56
CA TYR A 176 -1.23 -0.05 -20.44
C TYR A 176 0.19 0.35 -20.87
N GLU A 177 0.71 -0.21 -21.97
CA GLU A 177 1.97 0.20 -22.60
C GLU A 177 1.87 1.66 -23.07
N ASN A 178 0.80 2.00 -23.81
CA ASN A 178 0.55 3.36 -24.29
C ASN A 178 0.36 4.36 -23.14
N ILE A 179 -0.46 4.02 -22.14
CA ILE A 179 -0.65 4.85 -20.94
C ILE A 179 0.68 5.11 -20.22
N SER A 180 1.55 4.09 -20.14
CA SER A 180 2.84 4.23 -19.48
C SER A 180 3.74 5.21 -20.23
N HIS A 181 3.76 5.14 -21.57
CA HIS A 181 4.52 6.09 -22.39
C HIS A 181 4.00 7.52 -22.29
N ASP A 182 2.68 7.72 -22.36
CA ASP A 182 2.05 9.04 -22.27
C ASP A 182 2.34 9.73 -20.91
N ARG A 183 2.30 8.96 -19.83
CA ARG A 183 2.56 9.44 -18.46
C ARG A 183 4.04 9.51 -18.10
N GLY A 184 4.95 9.12 -19.02
CA GLY A 184 6.39 9.11 -18.78
C GLY A 184 6.86 8.04 -17.78
N PHE A 185 6.09 6.97 -17.58
CA PHE A 185 6.52 5.80 -16.80
C PHE A 185 7.52 4.98 -17.60
N ASN A 186 8.54 4.44 -16.93
CA ASN A 186 9.49 3.55 -17.58
C ASN A 186 8.88 2.15 -17.71
N PHE A 187 8.45 1.80 -18.92
CA PHE A 187 7.83 0.51 -19.25
C PHE A 187 8.85 -0.40 -19.94
N VAL A 188 9.25 -1.47 -19.25
CA VAL A 188 10.19 -2.48 -19.76
C VAL A 188 9.44 -3.77 -19.99
N LYS A 189 9.23 -4.12 -21.27
CA LYS A 189 8.54 -5.34 -21.66
C LYS A 189 9.45 -6.56 -21.47
N HIS A 190 8.99 -7.55 -20.70
CA HIS A 190 9.66 -8.84 -20.58
C HIS A 190 9.14 -9.82 -21.64
N ASN A 191 7.81 -9.99 -21.69
CA ASN A 191 7.12 -10.88 -22.64
C ASN A 191 5.88 -10.18 -23.23
N SER A 192 5.10 -10.89 -24.05
CA SER A 192 3.83 -10.39 -24.62
C SER A 192 2.73 -10.09 -23.59
N SER A 193 2.86 -10.59 -22.36
CA SER A 193 1.86 -10.49 -21.29
C SER A 193 2.40 -9.96 -19.96
N THR A 194 3.70 -9.67 -19.89
CA THR A 194 4.37 -9.25 -18.64
C THR A 194 5.31 -8.09 -18.92
N ALA A 195 5.19 -7.03 -18.14
CA ALA A 195 6.08 -5.87 -18.17
C ALA A 195 6.45 -5.44 -16.75
N GLU A 196 7.60 -4.78 -16.65
CA GLU A 196 8.04 -4.06 -15.47
C GLU A 196 7.81 -2.57 -15.68
N ILE A 197 7.24 -1.91 -14.68
CA ILE A 197 6.90 -0.49 -14.74
C ILE A 197 7.52 0.21 -13.55
N THR A 198 8.30 1.26 -13.81
CA THR A 198 8.89 2.13 -12.77
C THR A 198 8.18 3.48 -12.76
N GLY A 199 7.76 3.95 -11.59
CA GLY A 199 7.12 5.26 -11.37
C GLY A 199 5.59 5.27 -11.49
N GLY A 200 4.96 4.16 -11.93
CA GLY A 200 3.51 4.08 -12.16
C GLY A 200 2.70 3.40 -11.04
N THR A 201 3.30 3.07 -9.90
CA THR A 201 2.68 2.20 -8.89
C THR A 201 1.33 2.71 -8.36
N GLU A 202 1.23 4.01 -8.08
CA GLU A 202 -0.01 4.65 -7.61
C GLU A 202 -1.14 4.59 -8.64
N PHE A 203 -0.79 4.55 -9.92
CA PHE A 203 -1.77 4.45 -11.00
C PHE A 203 -2.25 3.01 -11.15
N PHE A 204 -1.31 2.07 -11.27
CA PHE A 204 -1.64 0.67 -11.55
C PHE A 204 -2.24 -0.07 -10.35
N LYS A 205 -2.16 0.45 -9.12
CA LYS A 205 -2.82 -0.17 -7.95
C LYS A 205 -4.35 -0.31 -8.12
N TYR A 206 -4.99 0.46 -8.99
CA TYR A 206 -6.43 0.36 -9.23
C TYR A 206 -6.81 -0.58 -10.39
N GLU A 207 -5.81 -1.09 -11.11
CA GLU A 207 -6.00 -1.84 -12.35
C GLU A 207 -6.05 -3.35 -12.16
N PHE A 208 -5.62 -3.86 -10.99
CA PHE A 208 -5.66 -5.30 -10.73
C PHE A 208 -7.10 -5.81 -10.61
N GLY A 209 -7.34 -7.02 -11.10
CA GLY A 209 -8.63 -7.70 -11.05
C GLY A 209 -9.07 -8.23 -12.41
N VAL A 210 -10.33 -8.65 -12.48
CA VAL A 210 -10.93 -9.22 -13.69
C VAL A 210 -11.60 -8.12 -14.53
N HIS A 211 -11.17 -7.98 -15.77
CA HIS A 211 -11.77 -7.09 -16.76
C HIS A 211 -12.62 -7.93 -17.71
N ARG A 212 -13.86 -7.51 -17.94
CA ARG A 212 -14.81 -8.22 -18.80
C ARG A 212 -15.04 -7.44 -20.09
N VAL A 213 -15.11 -8.15 -21.22
CA VAL A 213 -15.49 -7.59 -22.52
C VAL A 213 -16.74 -8.28 -23.06
N GLN A 214 -17.63 -7.51 -23.66
CA GLN A 214 -18.81 -7.99 -24.38
C GLN A 214 -18.82 -7.40 -25.78
N ARG A 215 -18.50 -8.23 -26.78
CA ARG A 215 -18.48 -7.86 -28.19
C ARG A 215 -18.72 -9.06 -29.09
N ILE A 216 -18.91 -8.80 -30.38
CA ILE A 216 -18.89 -9.84 -31.42
C ILE A 216 -17.42 -10.05 -31.79
N PRO A 217 -16.80 -11.18 -31.43
CA PRO A 217 -15.39 -11.41 -31.70
C PRO A 217 -15.18 -11.71 -33.19
N THR A 218 -13.97 -11.52 -33.70
CA THR A 218 -13.64 -11.77 -35.11
C THR A 218 -13.98 -13.20 -35.55
N ASN A 219 -13.91 -14.15 -34.61
CA ASN A 219 -14.07 -15.58 -34.88
C ASN A 219 -15.53 -16.06 -34.78
N CYS A 220 -16.49 -15.23 -34.34
CA CYS A 220 -17.90 -15.63 -34.18
C CYS A 220 -18.89 -14.53 -34.57
N LYS A 221 -20.09 -14.93 -35.06
CA LYS A 221 -21.17 -13.98 -35.43
C LYS A 221 -22.11 -13.59 -34.29
N ARG A 222 -21.89 -14.11 -33.07
CA ARG A 222 -22.72 -13.85 -31.89
C ARG A 222 -21.92 -13.11 -30.84
N ILE A 223 -22.61 -12.31 -30.04
CA ILE A 223 -22.01 -11.62 -28.90
C ILE A 223 -21.46 -12.66 -27.93
N GLN A 224 -20.19 -12.51 -27.60
CA GLN A 224 -19.53 -13.32 -26.58
C GLN A 224 -19.16 -12.44 -25.39
N THR A 225 -19.10 -13.07 -24.22
CA THR A 225 -18.62 -12.43 -23.00
C THR A 225 -17.33 -13.10 -22.59
N SER A 226 -16.24 -12.38 -22.67
CA SER A 226 -14.89 -12.84 -22.36
C SER A 226 -14.31 -12.04 -21.19
N SER A 227 -13.31 -12.60 -20.53
CA SER A 227 -12.65 -11.96 -19.39
C SER A 227 -11.13 -12.02 -19.55
N ALA A 228 -10.44 -10.99 -19.07
CA ALA A 228 -9.00 -10.96 -18.89
C ALA A 228 -8.67 -10.61 -17.43
N VAL A 229 -7.53 -11.08 -16.96
CA VAL A 229 -7.08 -10.90 -15.57
C VAL A 229 -5.85 -10.04 -15.57
N VAL A 230 -5.90 -8.92 -14.86
CA VAL A 230 -4.76 -8.02 -14.67
C VAL A 230 -4.22 -8.23 -13.26
N LEU A 231 -2.93 -8.52 -13.15
CA LEU A 231 -2.21 -8.69 -11.90
C LEU A 231 -1.16 -7.59 -11.81
N VAL A 232 -1.05 -6.99 -10.63
CA VAL A 232 -0.08 -5.92 -10.37
C VAL A 232 0.69 -6.27 -9.13
N VAL A 233 1.94 -6.70 -9.28
CA VAL A 233 2.75 -7.23 -8.19
C VAL A 233 3.92 -6.27 -7.91
N PRO A 234 4.15 -5.84 -6.66
CA PRO A 234 5.29 -4.98 -6.36
C PRO A 234 6.62 -5.71 -6.64
N HIS A 235 7.57 -4.99 -7.22
CA HIS A 235 8.92 -5.47 -7.44
C HIS A 235 9.85 -4.93 -6.36
N PHE A 236 10.41 -5.83 -5.55
CA PHE A 236 11.44 -5.50 -4.57
C PHE A 236 12.81 -5.83 -5.14
N ASP A 237 13.70 -4.84 -5.16
CA ASP A 237 15.10 -5.05 -5.48
C ASP A 237 15.78 -5.72 -4.28
N ILE A 238 16.52 -6.80 -4.52
CA ILE A 238 17.30 -7.49 -3.49
C ILE A 238 18.68 -6.85 -3.48
N GLU A 239 18.96 -6.07 -2.45
CA GLU A 239 20.32 -5.55 -2.24
C GLU A 239 21.29 -6.71 -1.97
N ASN A 240 22.52 -6.59 -2.50
CA ASN A 240 23.58 -7.54 -2.19
C ASN A 240 23.90 -7.46 -0.68
N VAL A 241 23.73 -8.58 0.02
CA VAL A 241 23.98 -8.68 1.46
C VAL A 241 25.47 -8.44 1.74
N LYS A 242 25.80 -7.24 2.23
CA LYS A 242 27.13 -6.95 2.76
C LYS A 242 27.21 -7.47 4.19
N LEU A 243 27.82 -8.63 4.37
CA LEU A 243 28.05 -9.21 5.70
C LEU A 243 29.07 -8.37 6.47
N LYS A 244 28.72 -7.97 7.69
CA LYS A 244 29.66 -7.35 8.62
C LYS A 244 30.35 -8.44 9.44
N ASN A 245 31.64 -8.28 9.66
CA ASN A 245 32.42 -9.22 10.48
C ASN A 245 31.91 -9.31 11.93
N SER A 246 31.25 -8.26 12.45
CA SER A 246 30.63 -8.25 13.79
C SER A 246 29.49 -9.26 13.94
N ASP A 247 28.85 -9.62 12.83
CA ASP A 247 27.62 -10.41 12.83
C ASP A 247 27.92 -11.91 12.61
N LEU A 248 29.20 -12.25 12.44
CA LEU A 248 29.70 -13.59 12.18
C LEU A 248 30.47 -14.11 13.40
N SER A 249 29.99 -15.22 13.97
CA SER A 249 30.78 -16.02 14.91
C SER A 249 31.51 -17.11 14.14
N ILE A 250 32.84 -17.15 14.26
CA ILE A 250 33.70 -18.08 13.52
C ILE A 250 34.35 -19.02 14.53
N GLU A 251 34.08 -20.31 14.39
CA GLU A 251 34.64 -21.39 15.19
C GLU A 251 35.57 -22.25 14.33
N THR A 252 36.77 -22.55 14.82
CA THR A 252 37.69 -23.49 14.19
C THR A 252 37.51 -24.88 14.78
N MET A 253 37.65 -25.91 13.95
CA MET A 253 37.55 -27.30 14.38
C MET A 253 38.53 -28.18 13.60
N ARG A 254 38.74 -29.39 14.09
CA ARG A 254 39.49 -30.41 13.36
C ARG A 254 38.61 -31.01 12.29
N SER A 255 39.16 -31.18 11.09
CA SER A 255 38.45 -31.79 9.97
C SER A 255 38.16 -33.26 10.27
N THR A 256 37.03 -33.76 9.77
CA THR A 256 36.61 -35.16 9.92
C THR A 256 36.72 -35.88 8.58
N GLY A 257 37.40 -37.05 8.56
CA GLY A 257 37.55 -37.86 7.34
C GLY A 257 38.81 -38.73 7.30
N PRO A 258 38.98 -39.59 6.27
CA PRO A 258 40.18 -40.38 6.07
C PRO A 258 41.37 -39.44 5.77
N GLY A 259 42.25 -39.28 6.74
CA GLY A 259 43.37 -38.34 6.67
C GLY A 259 44.57 -38.78 7.49
N GLY A 260 45.76 -38.37 7.06
CA GLY A 260 47.02 -38.64 7.77
C GLY A 260 47.20 -37.78 9.02
N GLN A 261 48.44 -37.71 9.53
CA GLN A 261 48.77 -36.94 10.74
C GLN A 261 48.34 -35.46 10.68
N SER A 262 48.30 -34.86 9.48
CA SER A 262 47.84 -33.48 9.28
C SER A 262 46.40 -33.30 9.78
N VAL A 263 45.47 -34.18 9.37
CA VAL A 263 44.03 -34.07 9.71
C VAL A 263 43.78 -34.20 11.21
N ASN A 264 44.59 -35.00 11.92
CA ASN A 264 44.44 -35.21 13.35
C ASN A 264 44.99 -34.06 14.22
N LYS A 265 45.93 -33.27 13.68
CA LYS A 265 46.64 -32.20 14.41
C LYS A 265 46.20 -30.79 14.03
N SER A 266 45.81 -30.54 12.77
CA SER A 266 45.49 -29.21 12.27
C SER A 266 44.01 -28.87 12.37
N GLU A 267 43.68 -27.70 12.91
CA GLU A 267 42.32 -27.15 12.97
C GLU A 267 41.96 -26.39 11.68
N THR A 268 41.84 -27.11 10.58
CA THR A 268 41.62 -26.51 9.25
C THR A 268 40.14 -26.33 8.90
N ALA A 269 39.23 -27.05 9.56
CA ALA A 269 37.79 -26.91 9.35
C ALA A 269 37.25 -25.66 10.05
N VAL A 270 36.34 -24.95 9.40
CA VAL A 270 35.77 -23.70 9.90
C VAL A 270 34.25 -23.79 9.90
N ARG A 271 33.63 -23.43 11.02
CA ARG A 271 32.19 -23.20 11.13
C ARG A 271 31.94 -21.73 11.33
N VAL A 272 31.06 -21.18 10.52
CA VAL A 272 30.63 -19.80 10.62
C VAL A 272 29.13 -19.77 10.94
N LEU A 273 28.76 -18.95 11.92
CA LEU A 273 27.39 -18.67 12.33
C LEU A 273 27.10 -17.20 12.06
N HIS A 274 26.08 -16.92 11.26
CA HIS A 274 25.55 -15.57 11.15
C HIS A 274 24.53 -15.32 12.26
N VAL A 275 24.99 -14.68 13.34
CA VAL A 275 24.27 -14.46 14.60
C VAL A 275 22.83 -13.94 14.41
N PRO A 276 22.56 -12.90 13.60
CA PRO A 276 21.20 -12.35 13.51
C PRO A 276 20.23 -13.27 12.74
N THR A 277 20.71 -14.10 11.82
CA THR A 277 19.85 -15.05 11.07
C THR A 277 19.80 -16.45 11.67
N GLY A 278 20.76 -16.79 12.53
CA GLY A 278 20.95 -18.14 13.08
C GLY A 278 21.46 -19.18 12.06
N ILE A 279 21.87 -18.76 10.86
CA ILE A 279 22.34 -19.68 9.81
C ILE A 279 23.79 -20.09 10.11
N THR A 280 24.00 -21.40 10.21
CA THR A 280 25.32 -22.01 10.42
C THR A 280 25.75 -22.78 9.18
N ILE A 281 27.01 -22.61 8.79
CA ILE A 281 27.66 -23.37 7.72
C ILE A 281 29.04 -23.81 8.20
N SER A 282 29.40 -25.07 7.93
CA SER A 282 30.73 -25.62 8.19
C SER A 282 31.37 -26.06 6.89
N VAL A 283 32.63 -25.69 6.68
CA VAL A 283 33.42 -26.01 5.48
C VAL A 283 34.74 -26.65 5.90
N GLN A 284 35.13 -27.72 5.20
CA GLN A 284 36.39 -28.46 5.45
C GLN A 284 37.05 -28.94 4.14
N ASP A 285 36.72 -28.32 3.01
CA ASP A 285 37.06 -28.83 1.68
C ASP A 285 38.54 -28.65 1.33
N THR A 286 39.18 -27.61 1.86
CA THR A 286 40.60 -27.31 1.59
C THR A 286 41.48 -27.59 2.82
N SER A 287 42.79 -27.73 2.59
CA SER A 287 43.79 -27.86 3.66
C SER A 287 44.10 -26.54 4.39
N SER A 288 43.54 -25.42 3.94
CA SER A 288 43.82 -24.07 4.44
C SER A 288 42.62 -23.52 5.21
N GLN A 289 42.87 -23.08 6.45
CA GLN A 289 41.84 -22.47 7.30
C GLN A 289 41.29 -21.17 6.70
N ILE A 290 42.15 -20.36 6.08
CA ILE A 290 41.78 -19.05 5.50
C ILE A 290 40.83 -19.27 4.32
N ASP A 291 41.13 -20.26 3.47
CA ASP A 291 40.32 -20.57 2.29
C ASP A 291 38.97 -21.17 2.70
N ASN A 292 38.97 -22.09 3.67
CA ASN A 292 37.73 -22.62 4.24
C ASN A 292 36.88 -21.53 4.90
N LYS A 293 37.50 -20.55 5.57
CA LYS A 293 36.80 -19.39 6.13
C LYS A 293 36.18 -18.51 5.03
N ALA A 294 36.92 -18.22 3.96
CA ALA A 294 36.41 -17.43 2.85
C ALA A 294 35.21 -18.11 2.18
N LEU A 295 35.34 -19.41 1.89
CA LEU A 295 34.26 -20.24 1.33
C LEU A 295 33.03 -20.29 2.25
N ALA A 296 33.23 -20.45 3.57
CA ALA A 296 32.12 -20.47 4.52
C ALA A 296 31.35 -19.14 4.55
N ILE A 297 32.05 -18.00 4.46
CA ILE A 297 31.42 -16.67 4.42
C ILE A 297 30.63 -16.49 3.12
N GLU A 298 31.19 -16.91 1.98
CA GLU A 298 30.52 -16.87 0.68
C GLU A 298 29.23 -17.72 0.67
N LEU A 299 29.31 -18.95 1.15
CA LEU A 299 28.15 -19.84 1.27
C LEU A 299 27.07 -19.28 2.21
N ILE A 300 27.46 -18.59 3.29
CA ILE A 300 26.50 -17.93 4.18
C ILE A 300 25.79 -16.80 3.44
N SER A 301 26.52 -15.97 2.71
CA SER A 301 25.95 -14.90 1.90
C SER A 301 24.94 -15.45 0.89
N GLN A 302 25.31 -16.55 0.20
CA GLN A 302 24.42 -17.24 -0.74
C GLN A 302 23.16 -17.77 -0.04
N LYS A 303 23.29 -18.47 1.10
CA LYS A 303 22.13 -18.99 1.85
C LYS A 303 21.19 -17.87 2.34
N ILE A 304 21.74 -16.75 2.78
CA ILE A 304 20.92 -15.60 3.20
C ILE A 304 20.16 -15.05 2.00
N ARG A 305 20.82 -14.89 0.85
CA ARG A 305 20.19 -14.44 -0.40
C ARG A 305 19.09 -15.39 -0.85
N GLU A 306 19.33 -16.71 -0.81
CA GLU A 306 18.32 -17.72 -1.13
C GLU A 306 17.11 -17.65 -0.20
N LYS A 307 17.34 -17.43 1.11
CA LYS A 307 16.26 -17.24 2.07
C LYS A 307 15.43 -15.99 1.75
N GLN A 308 16.08 -14.86 1.48
CA GLN A 308 15.41 -13.61 1.10
C GLN A 308 14.61 -13.78 -0.20
N LEU A 309 15.17 -14.46 -1.20
CA LEU A 309 14.47 -14.78 -2.45
C LEU A 309 13.20 -15.59 -2.18
N LYS A 310 13.29 -16.66 -1.37
CA LYS A 310 12.13 -17.49 -1.00
C LYS A 310 11.06 -16.67 -0.26
N GLU A 311 11.46 -15.82 0.68
CA GLU A 311 10.53 -14.93 1.40
C GLU A 311 9.81 -13.98 0.44
N LEU A 312 10.53 -13.38 -0.51
CA LEU A 312 9.93 -12.51 -1.53
C LEU A 312 9.02 -13.27 -2.50
N GLU A 313 9.37 -14.49 -2.88
CA GLU A 313 8.51 -15.35 -3.71
C GLU A 313 7.22 -15.73 -3.00
N MET A 314 7.29 -16.08 -1.72
CA MET A 314 6.11 -16.34 -0.89
C MET A 314 5.20 -15.11 -0.83
N LEU A 315 5.77 -13.93 -0.55
CA LEU A 315 5.02 -12.67 -0.50
C LEU A 315 4.38 -12.31 -1.86
N ARG A 316 5.11 -12.51 -2.96
CA ARG A 316 4.56 -12.32 -4.32
C ARG A 316 3.42 -13.29 -4.61
N SER A 317 3.54 -14.55 -4.18
CA SER A 317 2.50 -15.57 -4.32
C SER A 317 1.24 -15.21 -3.54
N GLU A 318 1.40 -14.75 -2.29
CA GLU A 318 0.31 -14.29 -1.43
C GLU A 318 -0.42 -13.07 -2.03
N ILE A 319 0.32 -12.09 -2.54
CA ILE A 319 -0.28 -10.94 -3.22
C ILE A 319 -1.07 -11.41 -4.45
N ARG A 320 -0.50 -12.28 -5.29
CA ARG A 320 -1.19 -12.80 -6.49
C ARG A 320 -2.48 -13.54 -6.14
N SER A 321 -2.44 -14.44 -5.16
CA SER A 321 -3.62 -15.21 -4.75
C SER A 321 -4.70 -14.35 -4.12
N SER A 322 -4.31 -13.25 -3.47
CA SER A 322 -5.26 -12.29 -2.89
C SER A 322 -5.95 -11.41 -3.92
N GLN A 323 -5.27 -11.06 -5.03
CA GLN A 323 -5.83 -10.17 -6.05
C GLN A 323 -6.89 -10.87 -6.89
N VAL A 324 -6.71 -12.16 -7.16
CA VAL A 324 -7.60 -12.94 -8.03
C VAL A 324 -7.71 -14.35 -7.50
N LYS A 325 -8.93 -14.77 -7.15
CA LYS A 325 -9.17 -16.12 -6.61
C LYS A 325 -9.38 -17.12 -7.73
N THR A 326 -10.36 -16.88 -8.59
CA THR A 326 -10.77 -17.82 -9.63
C THR A 326 -10.66 -17.25 -11.04
N GLY A 327 -10.67 -15.91 -11.17
CA GLY A 327 -10.66 -15.26 -12.49
C GLY A 327 -11.99 -15.42 -13.24
N ASP A 328 -13.06 -15.78 -12.52
CA ASP A 328 -14.40 -15.97 -13.07
C ASP A 328 -15.10 -14.62 -13.36
N ARG A 329 -16.13 -14.66 -14.21
CA ARG A 329 -16.94 -13.50 -14.65
C ARG A 329 -17.63 -12.75 -13.50
N SER A 330 -17.78 -13.40 -12.35
CA SER A 330 -18.39 -12.86 -11.14
C SER A 330 -17.48 -11.87 -10.41
N GLU A 331 -16.15 -12.03 -10.51
CA GLU A 331 -15.12 -11.20 -9.85
C GLU A 331 -14.74 -9.94 -10.66
N LYS A 332 -15.60 -9.53 -11.61
CA LYS A 332 -15.31 -8.41 -12.52
C LYS A 332 -15.21 -7.07 -11.79
N ILE A 333 -14.11 -6.35 -12.04
CA ILE A 333 -13.95 -4.96 -11.62
C ILE A 333 -14.48 -4.01 -12.70
N ARG A 334 -14.33 -4.35 -13.99
CA ARG A 334 -14.79 -3.53 -15.11
C ARG A 334 -15.48 -4.35 -16.19
N THR A 335 -16.47 -3.76 -16.85
CA THR A 335 -17.10 -4.30 -18.06
C THR A 335 -16.97 -3.29 -19.20
N LEU A 336 -16.39 -3.72 -20.33
CA LEU A 336 -16.38 -3.02 -21.60
C LEU A 336 -17.46 -3.62 -22.49
N ASN A 337 -18.47 -2.83 -22.85
CA ASN A 337 -19.62 -3.26 -23.63
C ASN A 337 -19.63 -2.56 -25.00
N PHE A 338 -19.09 -3.23 -26.01
CA PHE A 338 -18.92 -2.67 -27.36
C PHE A 338 -20.24 -2.36 -28.07
N ILE A 339 -21.34 -3.02 -27.70
CA ILE A 339 -22.65 -2.78 -28.34
C ILE A 339 -23.20 -1.42 -27.94
N HIS A 340 -22.99 -1.03 -26.68
CA HIS A 340 -23.51 0.20 -26.11
C HIS A 340 -22.43 1.28 -26.00
N ASP A 341 -21.21 1.00 -26.49
CA ASP A 341 -20.03 1.84 -26.34
C ASP A 341 -19.80 2.36 -24.91
N THR A 342 -19.95 1.48 -23.92
CA THR A 342 -19.88 1.83 -22.50
C THR A 342 -18.84 1.03 -21.73
N ILE A 343 -18.22 1.70 -20.77
CA ILE A 343 -17.27 1.13 -19.83
C ILE A 343 -17.78 1.39 -18.44
N ILE A 344 -17.91 0.35 -17.63
CA ILE A 344 -18.47 0.44 -16.28
C ILE A 344 -17.48 -0.18 -15.32
N ASP A 345 -17.01 0.60 -14.34
CA ASP A 345 -16.30 0.06 -13.17
C ASP A 345 -17.33 -0.27 -12.08
N HIS A 346 -17.42 -1.55 -11.70
CA HIS A 346 -18.44 -2.03 -10.76
C HIS A 346 -18.14 -1.65 -9.31
N ARG A 347 -16.91 -1.25 -8.99
CA ARG A 347 -16.50 -0.87 -7.63
C ARG A 347 -17.03 0.51 -7.27
N CYS A 348 -16.80 1.49 -8.15
CA CYS A 348 -17.26 2.88 -7.97
C CYS A 348 -18.54 3.22 -8.75
N LYS A 349 -19.04 2.33 -9.60
CA LYS A 349 -20.23 2.53 -10.46
C LYS A 349 -20.10 3.70 -11.45
N VAL A 350 -18.88 4.15 -11.73
CA VAL A 350 -18.60 5.16 -12.75
C VAL A 350 -18.79 4.55 -14.13
N THR A 351 -19.44 5.30 -15.02
CA THR A 351 -19.66 4.93 -16.42
C THR A 351 -18.91 5.90 -17.33
N LEU A 352 -18.19 5.35 -18.31
CA LEU A 352 -17.49 6.11 -19.35
C LEU A 352 -17.99 5.64 -20.72
N ASN A 353 -17.84 6.51 -21.72
CA ASN A 353 -18.18 6.22 -23.12
C ASN A 353 -16.90 6.30 -23.98
N GLY A 354 -16.90 5.67 -25.16
CA GLY A 354 -15.78 5.70 -26.10
C GLY A 354 -14.73 4.62 -25.84
N ILE A 355 -15.10 3.36 -26.10
CA ILE A 355 -14.26 2.19 -25.85
C ILE A 355 -12.96 2.19 -26.64
N GLU A 356 -12.98 2.59 -27.91
CA GLU A 356 -11.77 2.64 -28.74
C GLU A 356 -10.74 3.59 -28.13
N SER A 357 -11.17 4.81 -27.79
CA SER A 357 -10.31 5.82 -27.16
C SER A 357 -9.77 5.37 -25.79
N PHE A 358 -10.55 4.56 -25.06
CA PHE A 358 -10.13 3.98 -23.80
C PHE A 358 -9.09 2.87 -24.00
N LEU A 359 -9.27 1.98 -24.97
CA LEU A 359 -8.32 0.90 -25.25
C LEU A 359 -7.02 1.39 -25.88
N ASP A 360 -7.03 2.54 -26.56
CA ASP A 360 -5.82 3.10 -27.15
C ASP A 360 -4.95 3.81 -26.09
N TYR A 361 -5.52 4.74 -25.32
CA TYR A 361 -4.76 5.62 -24.41
C TYR A 361 -5.33 5.71 -22.99
N GLY A 362 -6.34 4.91 -22.64
CA GLY A 362 -6.96 4.95 -21.32
C GLY A 362 -7.77 6.22 -21.05
N ASN A 363 -8.35 6.85 -22.08
CA ASN A 363 -9.09 8.09 -21.92
C ASN A 363 -10.23 7.95 -20.89
N GLY A 364 -10.24 8.84 -19.89
CA GLY A 364 -11.24 8.84 -18.81
C GLY A 364 -10.92 7.91 -17.63
N ILE A 365 -9.86 7.08 -17.69
CA ILE A 365 -9.46 6.20 -16.58
C ILE A 365 -9.17 6.96 -15.28
N GLU A 366 -8.74 8.22 -15.40
CA GLU A 366 -8.47 9.10 -14.26
C GLU A 366 -9.72 9.37 -13.42
N LYS A 367 -10.89 9.50 -14.05
CA LYS A 367 -12.15 9.69 -13.33
C LYS A 367 -12.48 8.47 -12.47
N ILE A 368 -12.19 7.28 -12.98
CA ILE A 368 -12.35 6.03 -12.23
C ILE A 368 -11.35 6.00 -11.07
N HIS A 369 -10.07 6.34 -11.32
CA HIS A 369 -9.03 6.33 -10.29
C HIS A 369 -9.30 7.33 -9.17
N GLN A 370 -9.74 8.55 -9.51
CA GLN A 370 -10.13 9.56 -8.53
C GLN A 370 -11.26 9.04 -7.64
N SER A 371 -12.34 8.54 -8.25
CA SER A 371 -13.47 8.00 -7.49
C SER A 371 -13.08 6.82 -6.58
N LEU A 372 -12.19 5.94 -7.03
CA LEU A 372 -11.67 4.85 -6.19
C LEU A 372 -10.78 5.37 -5.06
N SER A 373 -9.95 6.38 -5.31
CA SER A 373 -9.14 7.05 -4.29
C SER A 373 -10.02 7.67 -3.21
N ASP A 374 -11.08 8.37 -3.58
CA ASP A 374 -12.01 9.00 -2.65
C ASP A 374 -12.74 7.96 -1.78
N MET A 375 -13.08 6.80 -2.36
CA MET A 375 -13.67 5.68 -1.62
C MET A 375 -12.68 5.05 -0.62
N ASP A 376 -11.42 4.89 -1.00
CA ASP A 376 -10.36 4.41 -0.10
C ASP A 376 -10.19 5.40 1.07
N GLU A 377 -10.10 6.70 0.78
CA GLU A 377 -9.99 7.76 1.78
C GLU A 377 -11.17 7.76 2.74
N THR A 378 -12.39 7.66 2.22
CA THR A 378 -13.61 7.57 3.04
C THR A 378 -13.59 6.35 3.96
N THR A 379 -13.09 5.21 3.47
CA THR A 379 -12.97 3.98 4.26
C THR A 379 -11.96 4.13 5.39
N ILE A 380 -10.81 4.75 5.10
CA ILE A 380 -9.77 5.05 6.09
C ILE A 380 -10.35 5.99 7.16
N VAL A 381 -11.02 7.08 6.75
CA VAL A 381 -11.63 8.04 7.69
C VAL A 381 -12.64 7.33 8.60
N LYS A 382 -13.54 6.51 8.05
CA LYS A 382 -14.53 5.77 8.85
C LYS A 382 -13.87 4.88 9.89
N PHE A 383 -12.83 4.13 9.50
CA PHE A 383 -12.09 3.32 10.46
C PHE A 383 -11.44 4.18 11.55
N MET A 384 -10.83 5.30 11.18
CA MET A 384 -10.15 6.20 12.12
C MET A 384 -11.12 6.82 13.11
N ILE A 385 -12.29 7.24 12.63
CA ILE A 385 -13.41 7.74 13.44
C ILE A 385 -13.83 6.67 14.46
N ASP A 386 -14.04 5.44 14.01
CA ASP A 386 -14.46 4.33 14.86
C ASP A 386 -13.43 3.99 15.96
N ASN A 387 -12.18 4.35 15.73
CA ASN A 387 -11.04 4.02 16.58
C ASN A 387 -10.31 5.26 17.13
N ILE A 388 -11.01 6.39 17.30
CA ILE A 388 -10.42 7.62 17.87
C ILE A 388 -10.15 7.52 19.38
N GLY A 389 -10.71 6.51 20.06
CA GLY A 389 -10.63 6.33 21.51
C GLY A 389 -9.22 6.40 22.12
N PRO A 390 -8.20 5.70 21.58
CA PRO A 390 -6.84 5.76 22.12
C PRO A 390 -6.19 7.14 22.00
N VAL A 391 -6.54 7.93 20.97
CA VAL A 391 -6.06 9.32 20.83
C VAL A 391 -6.66 10.18 21.93
N VAL A 392 -7.97 10.04 22.19
CA VAL A 392 -8.65 10.73 23.29
C VAL A 392 -8.07 10.35 24.65
N GLU A 393 -7.79 9.06 24.86
CA GLU A 393 -7.17 8.55 26.09
C GLU A 393 -5.78 9.15 26.33
N TYR A 394 -4.94 9.26 25.29
CA TYR A 394 -3.63 9.91 25.38
C TYR A 394 -3.73 11.35 25.89
N TYR A 395 -4.60 12.16 25.27
CA TYR A 395 -4.72 13.56 25.66
C TYR A 395 -5.34 13.72 27.05
N LYS A 396 -6.27 12.83 27.45
CA LYS A 396 -6.76 12.77 28.84
C LYS A 396 -5.64 12.48 29.84
N LEU A 397 -4.73 11.54 29.54
CA LEU A 397 -3.59 11.21 30.40
C LEU A 397 -2.57 12.35 30.47
N LYS A 398 -2.22 12.95 29.32
CA LYS A 398 -1.29 14.09 29.24
C LYS A 398 -1.77 15.30 30.06
N HIS A 399 -3.07 15.57 30.05
CA HIS A 399 -3.67 16.68 30.81
C HIS A 399 -3.99 16.35 32.27
N ARG A 400 -4.02 15.08 32.69
CA ARG A 400 -4.10 14.69 34.12
C ARG A 400 -2.77 14.91 34.86
N HIS A 401 -1.67 15.01 34.14
CA HIS A 401 -0.32 15.21 34.69
C HIS A 401 0.15 16.69 34.69
N LYS A 402 -0.68 17.61 34.20
CA LYS A 402 -0.50 19.07 34.33
C LYS A 402 -1.50 19.59 35.36
#